data_AF-A0A450SEZ7-F1
#
_entry.id   AF-A0A450SEZ7-F1
#
_cell.length_a   1.000
_cell.length_b   1.000
_cell.length_c   1.000
_cell.angle_alpha   90.00
_cell.angle_beta   90.00
_cell.angle_gamma   90.00
#
_symmetry.space_group_name_H-M   'P 1'
#
loop_
_entity.id
_entity.type
_entity.pdbx_description
1 polymer ?
#
loop_
_entity_poly.entity_id
_entity_poly.type
_entity_poly.pdbx_seq_one_letter_code
_entity_poly.pdbx_strand_id
1 'polypeptide(L)'
;MIESMVTATAHNIRSLLDGQEPEEKATWNAVCLADFGDTGTAFVALPQIPPRNVSWFAEGKWVHLAKIAFEKYFLRKIKKGNIGPFYENITIRALGISKLKDEK
;
A
#
# COMPACT_ATOMS: atom_id res chain seq x y z
N MET A 1 1.14 3.43 4.48
CA MET A 1 0.09 2.48 4.07
C MET A 1 -0.02 1.39 5.14
N ILE A 2 -1.24 0.95 5.47
CA ILE A 2 -1.45 0.00 6.59
C ILE A 2 -0.78 -1.35 6.28
N GLU A 3 -0.79 -1.79 5.02
CA GLU A 3 -0.13 -3.01 4.56
C GLU A 3 1.38 -3.02 4.84
N SER A 4 2.04 -1.87 4.73
CA SER A 4 3.45 -1.71 5.11
C SER A 4 3.67 -1.89 6.61
N MET A 5 2.75 -1.37 7.44
CA MET A 5 2.83 -1.50 8.89
C MET A 5 2.68 -2.97 9.31
N VAL A 6 1.67 -3.65 8.78
CA VAL A 6 1.44 -5.08 9.06
C VAL A 6 2.65 -5.92 8.64
N THR A 7 3.24 -5.62 7.47
CA THR A 7 4.45 -6.33 6.99
C THR A 7 5.64 -6.11 7.94
N ALA A 8 5.94 -4.86 8.31
CA ALA A 8 7.03 -4.53 9.22
C ALA A 8 6.84 -5.19 10.59
N THR A 9 5.62 -5.12 11.13
CA THR A 9 5.28 -5.77 12.41
C THR A 9 5.45 -7.29 12.33
N ALA A 10 4.97 -7.94 11.27
CA ALA A 10 5.09 -9.39 11.11
C ALA A 10 6.56 -9.84 11.03
N HIS A 11 7.40 -9.12 10.27
CA HIS A 11 8.84 -9.40 10.18
C HIS A 11 9.54 -9.17 11.52
N ASN A 12 9.26 -8.05 12.21
CA ASN A 12 9.87 -7.75 13.51
C ASN A 12 9.48 -8.76 14.59
N ILE A 13 8.23 -9.23 14.62
CA ILE A 13 7.81 -10.32 15.51
C ILE A 13 8.63 -11.58 15.20
N ARG A 14 8.85 -11.90 13.92
CA ARG A 14 9.68 -13.04 13.54
C ARG A 14 11.13 -12.88 14.00
N SER A 15 11.74 -11.70 13.82
CA SER A 15 13.11 -11.39 14.30
C SER A 15 13.23 -11.58 15.80
N LEU A 16 12.25 -11.10 16.57
CA LEU A 16 12.23 -11.27 18.02
C LEU A 16 12.14 -12.74 18.44
N LEU A 17 11.35 -13.55 17.73
CA LEU A 17 11.28 -15.00 17.97
C LEU A 17 12.61 -15.71 17.65
N ASP A 18 13.43 -15.14 16.77
CA ASP A 18 14.77 -15.62 16.41
C ASP A 18 15.89 -15.01 17.28
N GLY A 19 15.52 -14.27 18.33
CA GLY A 19 16.46 -13.62 19.25
C GLY A 19 17.24 -12.46 18.63
N GLN A 20 16.76 -11.90 17.52
CA GLN A 20 17.32 -10.74 16.85
C GLN A 20 16.57 -9.46 17.23
N GLU A 21 17.23 -8.31 17.07
CA GLU A 21 16.60 -7.00 17.22
C GLU A 21 15.66 -6.69 16.03
N PRO A 22 14.54 -5.97 16.25
CA PRO A 22 13.62 -5.57 15.20
C PRO A 22 14.15 -4.37 14.42
N GLU A 23 14.37 -4.53 13.12
CA GLU A 23 14.95 -3.49 12.24
C GLU A 23 13.97 -2.92 11.22
N GLU A 24 12.84 -3.59 10.97
CA GLU A 24 11.97 -3.30 9.84
C GLU A 24 11.09 -2.07 10.11
N LYS A 25 11.13 -1.10 9.19
CA LYS A 25 10.36 0.15 9.27
C LYS A 25 9.39 0.26 8.10
N ALA A 26 8.12 0.51 8.39
CA ALA A 26 7.10 0.73 7.37
C ALA A 26 7.27 2.06 6.62
N THR A 27 6.94 2.06 5.33
CA THR A 27 6.86 3.30 4.54
C THR A 27 5.46 3.94 4.63
N TRP A 28 5.44 5.24 4.92
CA TRP A 28 4.23 6.01 5.20
C TRP A 28 3.73 6.72 3.95
N ASN A 29 3.02 5.96 3.12
CA ASN A 29 2.40 6.43 1.88
C ASN A 29 0.87 6.38 1.98
N ALA A 30 0.19 7.29 1.29
CA ALA A 30 -1.27 7.32 1.19
C ALA A 30 -1.74 7.29 -0.27
N VAL A 31 -2.67 6.38 -0.57
CA VAL A 31 -3.40 6.30 -1.83
C VAL A 31 -4.87 6.25 -1.48
N CYS A 32 -5.65 7.20 -1.97
CA CYS A 32 -7.09 7.29 -1.73
C CYS A 32 -7.84 7.30 -3.07
N LEU A 33 -8.90 6.50 -3.14
CA LEU A 33 -9.88 6.54 -4.23
C LEU A 33 -11.23 6.91 -3.60
N ALA A 34 -11.73 8.09 -3.95
CA ALA A 34 -13.07 8.56 -3.60
C ALA A 34 -14.00 8.34 -4.80
N ASP A 35 -15.10 7.63 -4.57
CA ASP A 35 -16.06 7.22 -5.60
C ASP A 35 -17.36 8.00 -5.41
N PHE A 36 -17.87 8.57 -6.50
CA PHE A 36 -19.06 9.43 -6.54
C PHE A 36 -20.20 8.80 -7.36
N GLY A 37 -20.10 7.51 -7.71
CA GLY A 37 -21.12 6.79 -8.49
C GLY A 37 -20.67 6.55 -9.92
N ASP A 38 -20.67 7.57 -10.77
CA ASP A 38 -20.21 7.44 -12.18
C ASP A 38 -18.80 8.01 -12.42
N THR A 39 -18.28 8.76 -11.46
CA THR A 39 -16.97 9.42 -11.47
C THR A 39 -16.28 9.23 -10.11
N GLY A 40 -15.03 9.64 -10.00
CA GLY A 40 -14.34 9.67 -8.73
C GLY A 40 -13.04 10.45 -8.80
N THR A 41 -12.39 10.60 -7.65
CA THR A 41 -11.08 11.24 -7.52
C THR A 41 -10.07 10.30 -6.88
N ALA A 42 -8.87 10.28 -7.44
CA ALA A 42 -7.73 9.54 -6.95
C ALA A 42 -6.68 10.51 -6.40
N PHE A 43 -6.18 10.24 -5.20
CA PHE A 43 -5.13 11.03 -4.55
C PHE A 43 -3.98 10.15 -4.11
N VAL A 44 -2.76 10.55 -4.45
CA VAL A 44 -1.52 9.86 -4.07
C VAL A 44 -0.60 10.84 -3.34
N ALA A 45 -0.25 10.51 -2.10
CA ALA A 45 0.64 11.28 -1.24
C ALA A 45 1.79 10.41 -0.73
N LEU A 46 3.01 10.76 -1.16
CA LEU A 46 4.25 10.09 -0.78
C LEU A 46 5.25 11.16 -0.28
N PRO A 47 5.65 11.17 1.01
CA PRO A 47 5.00 10.53 2.15
C PRO A 47 3.61 11.11 2.48
N GLN A 48 2.88 10.45 3.37
CA GLN A 48 1.59 10.89 3.88
C GLN A 48 1.70 12.22 4.65
N ILE A 49 2.70 12.32 5.55
CA ILE A 49 2.99 13.50 6.38
C ILE A 49 3.87 14.47 5.59
N PRO A 50 3.51 15.75 5.46
CA PRO A 50 4.33 16.76 4.79
C PRO A 50 5.72 16.95 5.45
N PRO A 51 6.74 17.43 4.71
CA PRO A 51 6.75 17.77 3.28
C PRO A 51 6.70 16.54 2.36
N ARG A 52 5.97 16.63 1.24
CA ARG A 52 5.72 15.49 0.34
C ARG A 52 6.59 15.55 -0.90
N ASN A 53 7.12 14.40 -1.33
CA ASN A 53 7.82 14.24 -2.61
C ASN A 53 6.83 14.13 -3.77
N VAL A 54 5.69 13.46 -3.54
CA VAL A 54 4.61 13.30 -4.51
C VAL A 54 3.30 13.71 -3.85
N SER A 55 2.58 14.63 -4.51
CA SER A 55 1.21 15.02 -4.19
C SER A 55 0.43 15.09 -5.49
N TRP A 56 -0.08 13.95 -5.93
CA TRP A 56 -0.79 13.82 -7.20
C TRP A 56 -2.29 13.65 -6.98
N PHE A 57 -3.06 14.29 -7.84
CA PHE A 57 -4.52 14.23 -7.83
C PHE A 57 -5.02 14.06 -9.26
N ALA A 58 -6.01 13.19 -9.43
CA ALA A 58 -6.72 13.05 -10.70
C ALA A 58 -8.19 12.75 -10.48
N GLU A 59 -9.01 13.20 -11.41
CA GLU A 59 -10.44 12.97 -11.44
C GLU A 59 -10.81 12.22 -12.73
N GLY A 60 -11.82 11.35 -12.65
CA GLY A 60 -12.42 10.78 -13.84
C GLY A 60 -13.28 9.53 -13.57
N LYS A 61 -13.98 9.09 -14.61
CA LYS A 61 -14.81 7.87 -14.58
C LYS A 61 -14.01 6.60 -14.29
N TRP A 62 -12.73 6.58 -14.67
CA TRP A 62 -11.84 5.46 -14.43
C TRP A 62 -11.63 5.20 -12.92
N VAL A 63 -11.79 6.21 -12.06
CA VAL A 63 -11.63 6.07 -10.61
C VAL A 63 -12.72 5.18 -10.01
N HIS A 64 -13.97 5.35 -10.47
CA HIS A 64 -15.09 4.49 -10.07
C HIS A 64 -14.80 3.01 -10.39
N LEU A 65 -14.38 2.74 -11.63
CA LEU A 65 -14.01 1.39 -12.07
C LEU A 65 -12.82 0.84 -11.27
N ALA A 66 -11.81 1.67 -10.99
CA ALA A 66 -10.66 1.29 -10.17
C ALA A 66 -11.07 0.94 -8.73
N LYS A 67 -12.02 1.66 -8.13
CA LYS A 67 -12.54 1.39 -6.79
C LYS A 67 -13.23 0.03 -6.72
N ILE A 68 -14.15 -0.26 -7.66
CA ILE A 68 -14.83 -1.56 -7.76
C ILE A 68 -13.83 -2.70 -7.96
N ALA A 69 -12.85 -2.51 -8.84
CA ALA A 69 -11.82 -3.51 -9.10
C ALA A 69 -10.98 -3.80 -7.84
N PHE A 70 -10.59 -2.75 -7.11
CA PHE A 70 -9.85 -2.88 -5.86
C PHE A 70 -10.65 -3.62 -4.78
N GLU A 71 -11.94 -3.32 -4.62
CA GLU A 71 -12.82 -4.01 -3.67
C GLU A 71 -12.87 -5.52 -3.95
N LYS A 72 -13.18 -5.91 -5.19
CA LYS A 72 -13.24 -7.33 -5.60
C LYS A 72 -11.89 -8.02 -5.42
N TYR A 73 -10.81 -7.33 -5.78
CA TYR A 73 -9.44 -7.83 -5.59
C TYR A 73 -9.14 -8.08 -4.11
N PHE A 74 -9.39 -7.08 -3.25
CA PHE A 74 -9.09 -7.15 -1.83
C PHE A 74 -9.90 -8.23 -1.12
N LEU A 75 -11.21 -8.33 -1.38
CA LEU A 75 -12.05 -9.38 -0.80
C LEU A 75 -11.62 -10.77 -1.26
N ARG A 76 -11.25 -10.95 -2.53
CA ARG A 76 -10.72 -12.22 -3.03
C ARG A 76 -9.39 -12.58 -2.35
N LYS A 77 -8.54 -11.58 -2.09
CA LYS A 77 -7.27 -11.73 -1.37
C LYS A 77 -7.48 -12.29 0.03
N ILE A 78 -8.40 -11.68 0.80
CA ILE A 78 -8.77 -12.12 2.15
C ILE A 78 -9.32 -13.54 2.12
N LYS A 79 -10.24 -13.86 1.21
CA LYS A 79 -10.82 -15.22 1.08
C LYS A 79 -9.79 -16.30 0.74
N LYS A 80 -8.73 -15.95 -0.01
CA LYS A 80 -7.65 -16.88 -0.37
C LYS A 80 -6.54 -17.00 0.70
N GLY A 81 -6.52 -16.12 1.70
CA GLY A 81 -5.49 -16.11 2.74
C GLY A 81 -4.09 -15.70 2.26
N ASN A 82 -3.95 -15.12 1.07
CA ASN A 82 -2.66 -14.68 0.54
C ASN A 82 -2.63 -13.16 0.40
N ILE A 83 -2.05 -12.48 1.39
CA ILE A 83 -2.07 -11.01 1.54
C ILE A 83 -0.96 -10.32 0.70
N GLY A 84 0.02 -11.08 0.22
CA GLY A 84 1.18 -10.56 -0.51
C GLY A 84 1.50 -11.39 -1.75
N PRO A 85 0.61 -11.44 -2.76
CA PRO A 85 0.96 -12.10 -4.00
C PRO A 85 2.21 -11.45 -4.62
N PHE A 86 3.10 -12.29 -5.15
CA PHE A 86 4.37 -11.88 -5.75
C PHE A 86 4.23 -10.74 -6.78
N TYR A 87 3.15 -10.76 -7.58
CA TYR A 87 2.86 -9.72 -8.56
C TYR A 87 2.58 -8.35 -7.93
N GLU A 88 1.93 -8.27 -6.77
CA GLU A 88 1.61 -7.00 -6.09
C GLU A 88 2.91 -6.34 -5.59
N ASN A 89 3.84 -7.12 -5.06
CA ASN A 89 5.15 -6.61 -4.66
C ASN A 89 5.97 -6.11 -5.87
N ILE A 90 5.88 -6.77 -7.02
CA ILE A 90 6.56 -6.34 -8.25
C ILE A 90 5.94 -5.05 -8.80
N THR A 91 4.62 -4.99 -8.92
CA THR A 91 3.93 -3.80 -9.45
C THR A 91 4.16 -2.58 -8.56
N ILE A 92 4.11 -2.74 -7.24
CA ILE A 92 4.33 -1.64 -6.29
C ILE A 92 5.79 -1.15 -6.35
N ARG A 93 6.78 -2.06 -6.47
CA ARG A 93 8.20 -1.70 -6.68
C ARG A 93 8.44 -1.01 -8.03
N ALA A 94 7.78 -1.47 -9.09
CA ALA A 94 7.88 -0.85 -10.42
C ALA A 94 7.30 0.57 -10.44
N LEU A 95 6.34 0.88 -9.57
CA LEU A 95 5.76 2.21 -9.37
C LEU A 95 6.58 3.08 -8.39
N GLY A 96 7.78 2.65 -7.97
CA GLY A 96 8.67 3.40 -7.09
C GLY A 96 8.22 3.48 -5.63
N ILE A 97 7.26 2.64 -5.23
CA ILE A 97 6.74 2.59 -3.86
C ILE A 97 7.39 1.38 -3.18
N SER A 98 8.18 1.58 -2.13
CA SER A 98 8.67 0.49 -1.28
C SER A 98 7.72 0.28 -0.10
N LYS A 99 7.46 -0.99 0.27
CA LYS A 99 6.63 -1.31 1.45
C LYS A 99 7.37 -1.01 2.75
N LEU A 100 8.67 -1.32 2.78
CA LEU A 100 9.57 -1.09 3.90
C LEU A 100 10.57 0.00 3.50
N LYS A 101 11.06 0.76 4.47
CA LYS A 101 12.12 1.74 4.23
C LYS A 101 13.42 0.99 3.98
N ASP A 102 14.06 1.27 2.85
CA ASP A 102 15.44 0.87 2.63
C ASP A 102 16.32 1.84 3.45
N GLU A 103 16.64 1.49 4.69
CA GLU A 103 17.78 2.10 5.39
C GLU A 103 19.01 1.21 5.12
N LYS A 104 19.69 1.47 4.00
CA LYS A 104 21.11 1.21 3.80
C LYS A 104 21.76 2.42 3.14
#